data_AF-A0A388RWR6-F1
#
_entry.id   AF-A0A388RWR6-F1
#
_cell.length_a   1.000
_cell.length_b   1.000
_cell.length_c   1.000
_cell.angle_alpha   90.00
_cell.angle_beta   90.00
_cell.angle_gamma   90.00
#
_symmetry.space_group_name_H-M   'P 1'
#
loop_
_entity.id
_entity.type
_entity.pdbx_description
1 polymer ?
#
loop_
_entity_poly.entity_id
_entity_poly.type
_entity_poly.pdbx_seq_one_letter_code
_entity_poly.pdbx_strand_id
1 'polypeptide(L)'
;MPVFDPISIVLMCVAMLVILTEVTADFFAVGEMVDKEIDDKAIARGLRADGLSTVIGGLLNTFPYCAYNANVGLVAMSGVRSRWVVATTGVLLLGLGLFPKLAALFASMPLAVLGGAGLVMFSMIATTGLRILSKVDLANGNNTIVIAASLGVGLITVAVPGFYEQVDGTLRIFLHSGITTGCLTAIVLNALFNRKSRKSAEQAALVI
;
A
#
# COMPACT_ATOMS: atom_id res chain seq x y z
N MET A 1 -16.75 -11.16 16.46
CA MET A 1 -17.01 -12.09 15.34
C MET A 1 -16.65 -11.34 14.07
N PRO A 2 -15.96 -11.94 13.08
CA PRO A 2 -15.66 -11.24 11.83
C PRO A 2 -16.97 -10.84 11.13
N VAL A 3 -17.08 -9.55 10.76
CA VAL A 3 -18.23 -9.01 10.04
C VAL A 3 -17.84 -8.94 8.56
N PHE A 4 -18.55 -9.68 7.72
CA PHE A 4 -18.31 -9.71 6.29
C PHE A 4 -19.23 -8.70 5.61
N ASP A 5 -18.73 -7.48 5.45
CA ASP A 5 -19.41 -6.42 4.71
C ASP A 5 -18.90 -6.39 3.25
N PRO A 6 -19.75 -6.68 2.24
CA PRO A 6 -19.33 -6.79 0.85
C PRO A 6 -18.64 -5.53 0.31
N ILE A 7 -19.06 -4.35 0.78
CA ILE A 7 -18.52 -3.05 0.39
C ILE A 7 -17.09 -2.89 0.91
N SER A 8 -16.89 -3.11 2.21
CA SER A 8 -15.60 -3.07 2.87
C SER A 8 -14.62 -4.09 2.29
N ILE A 9 -15.12 -5.27 1.88
CA ILE A 9 -14.32 -6.28 1.18
C ILE A 9 -13.81 -5.73 -0.15
N VAL A 10 -14.68 -5.17 -0.99
CA VAL A 10 -14.27 -4.60 -2.29
C VAL A 10 -13.24 -3.49 -2.10
N LEU A 11 -13.45 -2.61 -1.13
CA LEU A 11 -12.50 -1.54 -0.80
C LEU A 11 -11.15 -2.08 -0.35
N MET A 12 -11.14 -3.09 0.52
CA MET A 12 -9.90 -3.73 0.93
C MET A 12 -9.23 -4.49 -0.20
N CYS A 13 -9.97 -5.11 -1.12
CA CYS A 13 -9.39 -5.73 -2.30
C CYS A 13 -8.64 -4.70 -3.16
N VAL A 14 -9.21 -3.51 -3.37
CA VAL A 14 -8.53 -2.43 -4.11
C VAL A 14 -7.26 -1.99 -3.38
N ALA A 15 -7.32 -1.80 -2.06
CA ALA A 15 -6.14 -1.45 -1.26
C ALA A 15 -5.05 -2.54 -1.36
N MET A 16 -5.44 -3.81 -1.32
CA MET A 16 -4.51 -4.94 -1.46
C MET A 16 -3.82 -4.98 -2.82
N LEU A 17 -4.49 -4.62 -3.92
CA LEU A 17 -3.85 -4.54 -5.24
C LEU A 17 -2.70 -3.52 -5.27
N VAL A 18 -2.89 -2.39 -4.58
CA VAL A 18 -1.83 -1.37 -4.42
C VAL A 18 -0.67 -1.94 -3.59
N ILE A 19 -0.97 -2.58 -2.47
CA ILE A 19 0.03 -3.21 -1.59
C ILE A 19 0.82 -4.30 -2.34
N LEU A 20 0.17 -5.15 -3.12
CA LEU A 20 0.86 -6.19 -3.91
C LEU A 20 1.83 -5.58 -4.92
N THR A 21 1.48 -4.43 -5.50
CA THR A 21 2.36 -3.69 -6.41
C THR A 21 3.57 -3.13 -5.67
N GLU A 22 3.37 -2.60 -4.46
CA GLU A 22 4.45 -2.13 -3.58
C GLU A 22 5.39 -3.28 -3.17
N VAL A 23 4.84 -4.38 -2.66
CA VAL A 23 5.62 -5.56 -2.25
C VAL A 23 6.42 -6.13 -3.43
N THR A 24 5.87 -6.09 -4.63
CA THR A 24 6.59 -6.50 -5.84
C THR A 24 7.78 -5.59 -6.11
N ALA A 25 7.63 -4.27 -5.97
CA ALA A 25 8.73 -3.32 -6.11
C ALA A 25 9.82 -3.53 -5.04
N ASP A 26 9.42 -3.85 -3.82
CA ASP A 26 10.35 -4.16 -2.72
C ASP A 26 11.14 -5.44 -2.98
N PHE A 27 10.52 -6.48 -3.56
CA PHE A 27 11.24 -7.68 -3.96
C PHE A 27 12.34 -7.37 -4.99
N PHE A 28 12.05 -6.55 -6.00
CA PHE A 28 13.06 -6.12 -6.97
C PHE A 28 14.18 -5.32 -6.31
N ALA A 29 13.84 -4.36 -5.44
CA ALA A 29 14.83 -3.56 -4.72
C ALA A 29 15.75 -4.41 -3.83
N VAL A 30 15.18 -5.36 -3.09
CA VAL A 30 15.97 -6.32 -2.28
C VAL A 30 16.81 -7.21 -3.18
N GLY A 31 16.26 -7.71 -4.28
CA GLY A 31 16.96 -8.54 -5.27
C GLY A 31 18.22 -7.87 -5.81
N GLU A 32 18.11 -6.60 -6.21
CA GLU A 32 19.24 -5.78 -6.64
C GLU A 32 20.29 -5.63 -5.54
N MET A 33 19.87 -5.38 -4.29
CA MET A 33 20.80 -5.24 -3.15
C MET A 33 21.53 -6.52 -2.79
N VAL A 34 20.90 -7.68 -2.95
CA VAL A 34 21.52 -8.98 -2.67
C VAL A 34 22.17 -9.61 -3.91
N ASP A 35 22.22 -8.87 -5.02
CA ASP A 35 22.77 -9.32 -6.31
C ASP A 35 22.13 -10.62 -6.79
N LYS A 36 20.79 -10.66 -6.74
CA LYS A 36 19.99 -11.82 -7.12
C LYS A 36 18.83 -11.40 -8.02
N GLU A 37 18.80 -11.99 -9.22
CA GLU A 37 17.66 -11.84 -10.12
C GLU A 37 16.38 -12.42 -9.51
N ILE A 38 15.31 -11.64 -9.62
CA ILE A 38 13.97 -11.99 -9.13
C ILE A 38 13.14 -12.43 -10.33
N ASP A 39 12.89 -13.73 -10.43
CA ASP A 39 12.04 -14.32 -11.47
C ASP A 39 10.55 -14.28 -11.08
N ASP A 40 9.66 -14.45 -12.06
CA ASP A 40 8.21 -14.49 -11.84
C ASP A 40 7.80 -15.52 -10.78
N LYS A 41 8.54 -16.65 -10.70
CA LYS A 41 8.30 -17.68 -9.69
C LYS A 41 8.71 -17.22 -8.29
N ALA A 42 9.76 -16.42 -8.13
CA ALA A 42 10.12 -15.80 -6.86
C ALA A 42 9.05 -14.81 -6.42
N ILE A 43 8.58 -13.94 -7.32
CA ILE A 43 7.49 -12.98 -7.04
C ILE A 43 6.22 -13.74 -6.62
N ALA A 44 5.81 -14.74 -7.40
CA ALA A 44 4.61 -15.52 -7.09
C ALA A 44 4.70 -16.23 -5.73
N ARG A 45 5.87 -16.76 -5.35
CA ARG A 45 6.08 -17.36 -4.03
C ARG A 45 6.05 -16.30 -2.92
N GLY A 46 6.67 -15.14 -3.14
CA GLY A 46 6.70 -14.03 -2.21
C GLY A 46 5.31 -13.47 -1.92
N LEU A 47 4.55 -13.15 -2.98
CA LEU A 47 3.17 -12.65 -2.85
C LEU A 47 2.23 -13.67 -2.21
N ARG A 48 2.41 -14.97 -2.47
CA ARG A 48 1.65 -16.02 -1.75
C ARG A 48 1.97 -16.05 -0.27
N ALA A 49 3.23 -15.87 0.12
CA ALA A 49 3.62 -15.81 1.52
C ALA A 49 3.04 -14.56 2.21
N ASP A 50 3.07 -13.40 1.55
CA ASP A 50 2.50 -12.13 2.02
C ASP A 50 0.97 -12.17 2.15
N GLY A 51 0.29 -12.75 1.17
CA GLY A 51 -1.16 -12.98 1.24
C GLY A 51 -1.54 -13.97 2.34
N LEU A 52 -0.78 -15.07 2.50
CA LEU A 52 -1.04 -16.05 3.55
C LEU A 52 -0.83 -15.44 4.95
N SER A 53 0.24 -14.68 5.14
CA SER A 53 0.49 -14.01 6.41
C SER A 53 -0.63 -13.02 6.73
N THR A 54 -1.04 -12.20 5.77
CA THR A 54 -2.19 -11.29 5.90
C THR A 54 -3.48 -12.01 6.30
N VAL A 55 -3.77 -13.17 5.70
CA VAL A 55 -4.95 -13.99 6.07
C VAL A 55 -4.84 -14.48 7.51
N ILE A 56 -3.68 -15.02 7.92
CA ILE A 56 -3.42 -15.44 9.30
C ILE A 56 -3.58 -14.27 10.27
N GLY A 57 -3.08 -13.08 9.88
CA GLY A 57 -3.23 -11.84 10.62
C GLY A 57 -4.68 -11.45 10.84
N GLY A 58 -5.48 -11.46 9.77
CA GLY A 58 -6.91 -11.16 9.84
C GLY A 58 -7.67 -12.11 10.76
N LEU A 59 -7.32 -13.41 10.75
CA LEU A 59 -7.90 -14.40 11.67
C LEU A 59 -7.54 -14.12 13.14
N LEU A 60 -6.34 -13.59 13.39
CA LEU A 60 -5.87 -13.16 14.70
C LEU A 60 -6.27 -11.72 15.05
N ASN A 61 -7.26 -11.15 14.35
CA ASN A 61 -7.78 -9.80 14.59
C ASN A 61 -6.74 -8.69 14.41
N THR A 62 -5.78 -8.91 13.50
CA THR A 62 -4.77 -7.93 13.10
C THR A 62 -5.18 -7.26 11.79
N PHE A 63 -4.68 -6.05 11.57
CA PHE A 63 -4.81 -5.35 10.29
C PHE A 63 -3.95 -6.00 9.20
N PRO A 64 -4.30 -5.80 7.91
CA PRO A 64 -3.39 -6.06 6.80
C PRO A 64 -1.97 -5.56 7.07
N TYR A 65 -0.98 -6.42 6.88
CA TYR A 65 0.43 -6.06 6.97
C TYR A 65 1.14 -6.52 5.71
N CYS A 66 2.19 -5.78 5.34
CA CYS A 66 2.98 -6.01 4.14
C CYS A 66 4.47 -5.97 4.47
N ALA A 67 5.30 -6.39 3.51
CA ALA A 67 6.74 -6.22 3.60
C ALA A 67 7.10 -4.75 3.88
N TYR A 68 7.90 -4.51 4.91
CA TYR A 68 8.24 -3.15 5.33
C TYR A 68 9.46 -2.63 4.56
N ASN A 69 9.24 -1.78 3.57
CA ASN A 69 10.26 -1.18 2.70
C ASN A 69 11.40 -0.45 3.47
N ALA A 70 11.16 0.02 4.70
CA ALA A 70 12.20 0.62 5.52
C ALA A 70 13.28 -0.39 5.94
N ASN A 71 12.91 -1.68 6.09
CA ASN A 71 13.87 -2.73 6.41
C ASN A 71 14.84 -2.98 5.23
N VAL A 72 14.40 -2.70 3.99
CA VAL A 72 15.25 -2.79 2.80
C VAL A 72 16.40 -1.78 2.88
N GLY A 73 16.10 -0.54 3.29
CA GLY A 73 17.13 0.49 3.53
C GLY A 73 18.12 0.08 4.64
N LEU A 74 17.63 -0.56 5.70
CA LEU A 74 18.49 -1.04 6.78
C LEU A 74 19.42 -2.18 6.34
N VAL A 75 18.96 -3.08 5.47
CA VAL A 75 19.81 -4.13 4.86
C VAL A 75 20.91 -3.50 3.99
N ALA A 76 20.58 -2.47 3.21
CA ALA A 76 21.56 -1.74 2.40
C ALA A 76 22.66 -1.08 3.26
N MET A 77 22.29 -0.45 4.37
CA MET A 77 23.23 0.22 5.27
C MET A 77 24.04 -0.74 6.14
N SER A 78 23.41 -1.80 6.65
CA SER A 78 24.07 -2.76 7.55
C SER A 78 24.95 -3.76 6.81
N GLY A 79 24.71 -3.99 5.52
CA GLY A 79 25.40 -5.02 4.73
C GLY A 79 25.01 -6.45 5.11
N VAL A 80 24.13 -6.65 6.10
CA VAL A 80 23.73 -7.97 6.59
C VAL A 80 22.57 -8.50 5.74
N ARG A 81 22.89 -9.34 4.76
CA ARG A 81 21.93 -9.90 3.78
C ARG A 81 21.35 -11.26 4.18
N SER A 82 21.63 -11.73 5.40
CA SER A 82 21.25 -13.08 5.83
C SER A 82 19.75 -13.19 6.15
N ARG A 83 19.04 -14.09 5.46
CA ARG A 83 17.62 -14.39 5.73
C ARG A 83 17.34 -14.85 7.17
N TRP A 84 18.34 -15.43 7.82
CA TRP A 84 18.23 -15.93 9.19
C TRP A 84 18.04 -14.82 10.20
N VAL A 85 18.54 -13.61 9.92
CA VAL A 85 18.30 -12.44 10.79
C VAL A 85 16.80 -12.16 10.84
N VAL A 86 16.13 -12.07 9.69
CA VAL A 86 14.69 -11.83 9.59
C VAL A 86 13.89 -12.95 10.26
N ALA A 87 14.24 -14.22 10.01
CA ALA A 87 13.57 -15.36 10.63
C ALA A 87 13.71 -15.36 12.16
N THR A 88 14.90 -15.08 12.67
CA THR A 88 15.18 -15.05 14.12
C THR A 88 14.43 -13.89 14.76
N THR A 89 14.43 -12.70 14.16
CA THR A 89 13.65 -11.55 14.62
C THR A 89 12.17 -11.86 14.64
N GLY A 90 11.62 -12.56 13.64
CA GLY A 90 10.21 -12.98 13.63
C GLY A 90 9.85 -13.88 14.81
N VAL A 91 10.68 -14.88 15.10
CA VAL A 91 10.51 -15.77 16.28
C VAL A 91 10.61 -14.97 17.58
N LEU A 92 11.58 -14.05 17.66
CA LEU A 92 11.76 -13.19 18.82
C LEU A 92 10.54 -12.29 19.05
N LEU A 93 10.02 -11.65 18.00
CA LEU A 93 8.80 -10.82 18.06
C LEU A 93 7.57 -11.64 18.44
N LEU A 94 7.43 -12.87 17.95
CA LEU A 94 6.36 -13.77 18.35
C LEU A 94 6.46 -14.10 19.84
N GLY A 95 7.68 -14.40 20.33
CA GLY A 95 7.95 -14.57 21.75
C GLY A 95 7.59 -13.33 22.57
N LEU A 96 8.05 -12.14 22.15
CA LEU A 96 7.75 -10.87 22.81
C LEU A 96 6.24 -10.55 22.84
N GLY A 97 5.51 -10.90 21.78
CA GLY A 97 4.06 -10.72 21.69
C GLY A 97 3.27 -11.54 22.71
N LEU A 98 3.83 -12.65 23.21
CA LEU A 98 3.23 -13.47 24.27
C LEU A 98 3.43 -12.89 25.68
N PHE A 99 4.27 -11.85 25.84
CA PHE A 99 4.51 -11.25 27.15
C PHE A 99 3.55 -10.07 27.41
N PRO A 100 2.54 -10.22 28.28
CA PRO A 100 1.55 -9.17 28.54
C PRO A 100 2.15 -7.90 29.16
N LYS A 101 3.31 -7.99 29.83
CA LYS A 101 4.03 -6.82 30.35
C LYS A 101 4.52 -5.88 29.25
N LEU A 102 4.90 -6.42 28.09
CA LEU A 102 5.30 -5.60 26.95
C LEU A 102 4.07 -4.91 26.34
N ALA A 103 2.94 -5.62 26.23
CA ALA A 103 1.69 -5.01 25.80
C ALA A 103 1.28 -3.84 26.72
N ALA A 104 1.41 -4.01 28.05
CA ALA A 104 1.16 -2.94 29.01
C ALA A 104 2.13 -1.75 28.85
N LEU A 105 3.40 -2.02 28.54
CA LEU A 105 4.38 -0.96 28.25
C LEU A 105 3.98 -0.14 27.02
N PHE A 106 3.64 -0.80 25.91
CA PHE A 106 3.17 -0.12 24.70
C PHE A 106 1.86 0.64 24.93
N ALA A 107 0.93 0.08 25.72
CA ALA A 107 -0.31 0.76 26.07
C ALA A 107 -0.09 2.00 26.97
N SER A 108 1.00 2.03 27.75
CA SER A 108 1.39 3.17 28.57
C SER A 108 2.17 4.27 27.82
N MET A 109 2.46 4.07 26.53
CA MET A 109 3.19 5.05 25.74
C MET A 109 2.40 6.36 25.60
N PRO A 110 3.02 7.52 25.85
CA PRO A 110 2.36 8.81 25.64
C PRO A 110 1.91 8.98 24.19
N LEU A 111 0.75 9.63 24.00
CA LEU A 111 0.21 9.95 22.66
C LEU A 111 1.20 10.73 21.79
N ALA A 112 2.07 11.54 22.39
CA ALA A 112 3.11 12.28 21.67
C ALA A 112 4.11 11.34 20.95
N VAL A 113 4.46 10.20 21.56
CA VAL A 113 5.38 9.21 20.98
C VAL A 113 4.68 8.45 19.86
N LEU A 114 3.45 8.00 20.09
CA LEU A 114 2.61 7.35 19.08
C LEU A 114 2.34 8.27 17.89
N GLY A 115 2.09 9.55 18.14
CA GLY A 115 1.92 10.58 17.11
C GLY A 115 3.20 10.80 16.30
N GLY A 116 4.37 10.84 16.96
CA GLY A 116 5.66 10.91 16.28
C GLY A 116 5.94 9.70 15.39
N ALA A 117 5.69 8.49 15.89
CA ALA A 117 5.81 7.26 15.10
C ALA A 117 4.82 7.27 13.91
N GLY A 118 3.57 7.67 14.14
CA GLY A 118 2.57 7.83 13.10
C GLY A 118 2.99 8.82 12.02
N LEU A 119 3.53 9.97 12.40
CA LEU A 119 4.04 10.98 11.46
C LEU A 119 5.12 10.41 10.54
N VAL A 120 6.07 9.64 11.08
CA VAL A 120 7.12 9.00 10.28
C VAL A 120 6.51 7.98 9.30
N MET A 121 5.60 7.12 9.78
CA MET A 121 4.93 6.12 8.94
C MET A 121 4.13 6.78 7.80
N PHE A 122 3.31 7.79 8.11
CA PHE A 122 2.52 8.49 7.09
C PHE A 122 3.39 9.29 6.12
N SER A 123 4.50 9.88 6.58
CA SER A 123 5.47 10.57 5.72
C SER A 123 6.15 9.60 4.75
N MET A 124 6.46 8.39 5.21
CA MET A 124 7.05 7.36 4.37
C MET A 124 6.06 6.88 3.30
N ILE A 125 4.79 6.64 3.66
CA ILE A 125 3.72 6.31 2.70
C ILE A 125 3.57 7.40 1.64
N ALA A 126 3.54 8.68 2.06
CA ALA A 126 3.45 9.81 1.14
C ALA A 126 4.65 9.86 0.18
N THR A 127 5.86 9.62 0.70
CA THR A 127 7.10 9.60 -0.09
C THR A 127 7.11 8.47 -1.12
N THR A 128 6.66 7.26 -0.74
CA THR A 128 6.50 6.14 -1.68
C THR A 128 5.52 6.48 -2.79
N GLY A 129 4.39 7.12 -2.46
CA GLY A 129 3.44 7.63 -3.45
C GLY A 129 4.08 8.59 -4.45
N LEU A 130 4.88 9.56 -3.98
CA LEU A 130 5.61 10.50 -4.85
C LEU A 130 6.64 9.80 -5.74
N ARG A 131 7.35 8.79 -5.23
CA ARG A 131 8.31 7.99 -6.01
C ARG A 131 7.63 7.16 -7.10
N ILE A 132 6.42 6.66 -6.86
CA ILE A 132 5.64 5.99 -7.91
C ILE A 132 5.22 7.02 -8.97
N LEU A 133 4.77 8.19 -8.54
CA LEU A 133 4.33 9.26 -9.43
C LEU A 133 5.46 9.81 -10.30
N SER A 134 6.70 9.84 -9.80
CA SER A 134 7.87 10.33 -10.54
C SER A 134 8.24 9.46 -11.74
N LYS A 135 7.67 8.25 -11.86
CA LYS A 135 7.86 7.37 -13.02
C LYS A 135 6.88 7.69 -14.17
N VAL A 136 5.87 8.53 -13.93
CA VAL A 136 4.86 8.91 -14.92
C VAL A 136 5.34 10.13 -15.70
N ASP A 137 5.06 10.15 -17.01
CA ASP A 137 5.30 11.33 -17.84
C ASP A 137 4.30 12.44 -17.51
N LEU A 138 4.76 13.44 -16.75
CA LEU A 138 4.00 14.63 -16.35
C LEU A 138 3.98 15.72 -17.44
N ALA A 139 4.77 15.59 -18.51
CA ALA A 139 4.66 16.50 -19.66
C ALA A 139 3.38 16.22 -20.46
N ASN A 140 2.86 15.00 -20.37
CA ASN A 140 1.56 14.65 -20.93
C ASN A 140 0.43 15.27 -20.08
N GLY A 141 -0.25 16.26 -20.65
CA GLY A 141 -1.38 16.95 -20.00
C GLY A 141 -2.50 16.02 -19.52
N ASN A 142 -2.74 14.90 -20.21
CA ASN A 142 -3.74 13.92 -19.77
C ASN A 142 -3.37 13.26 -18.44
N ASN A 143 -2.11 12.88 -18.27
CA ASN A 143 -1.63 12.28 -17.02
C ASN A 143 -1.71 13.30 -15.88
N THR A 144 -1.30 14.54 -16.13
CA THR A 144 -1.32 15.62 -15.15
C THR A 144 -2.74 15.94 -14.68
N ILE A 145 -3.73 15.95 -15.58
CA ILE A 145 -5.15 16.13 -15.23
C ILE A 145 -5.65 14.97 -14.36
N VAL A 146 -5.36 13.72 -14.74
CA VAL A 146 -5.76 12.52 -13.97
C VAL A 146 -5.21 12.58 -12.54
N ILE A 147 -3.94 12.95 -12.39
CA ILE A 147 -3.26 13.06 -11.11
C ILE A 147 -3.87 14.19 -10.28
N ALA A 148 -3.98 15.39 -10.84
CA ALA A 148 -4.49 16.56 -10.11
C ALA A 148 -5.94 16.38 -9.65
N ALA A 149 -6.81 15.85 -10.53
CA ALA A 149 -8.20 15.61 -10.20
C ALA A 149 -8.37 14.50 -9.15
N SER A 150 -7.62 13.40 -9.25
CA SER A 150 -7.71 12.30 -8.28
C SER A 150 -7.19 12.69 -6.89
N LEU A 151 -6.08 13.42 -6.81
CA LEU A 151 -5.59 14.01 -5.55
C LEU A 151 -6.59 15.01 -4.95
N GLY A 152 -7.12 15.92 -5.78
CA GLY A 152 -8.10 16.91 -5.34
C GLY A 152 -9.36 16.25 -4.75
N VAL A 153 -9.95 15.30 -5.47
CA VAL A 153 -11.15 14.58 -5.02
C VAL A 153 -10.87 13.74 -3.77
N GLY A 154 -9.69 13.10 -3.69
CA GLY A 154 -9.32 12.32 -2.51
C GLY A 154 -9.10 13.17 -1.25
N LEU A 155 -8.67 14.43 -1.40
CA LEU A 155 -8.45 15.35 -0.29
C LEU A 155 -9.71 16.09 0.18
N ILE A 156 -10.78 16.12 -0.61
CA ILE A 156 -12.04 16.81 -0.25
C ILE A 156 -12.59 16.36 1.10
N THR A 157 -12.53 15.07 1.41
CA THR A 157 -13.08 14.53 2.68
C THR A 157 -12.34 15.05 3.91
N VAL A 158 -11.08 15.45 3.75
CA VAL A 158 -10.24 16.02 4.81
C VAL A 158 -10.32 17.55 4.81
N ALA A 159 -10.32 18.16 3.63
CA ALA A 159 -10.32 19.62 3.47
C ALA A 159 -11.68 20.25 3.79
N VAL A 160 -12.80 19.56 3.50
CA VAL A 160 -14.16 20.03 3.75
C VAL A 160 -14.95 18.92 4.47
N PRO A 161 -14.83 18.82 5.80
CA PRO A 161 -15.65 17.91 6.59
C PRO A 161 -17.13 18.22 6.35
N GLY A 162 -17.92 17.21 5.98
CA GLY A 162 -19.36 17.36 5.69
C GLY A 162 -19.74 17.53 4.22
N PHE A 163 -18.77 17.57 3.28
CA PHE A 163 -19.05 17.72 1.85
C PHE A 163 -20.05 16.69 1.28
N TYR A 164 -20.02 15.47 1.79
CA TYR A 164 -20.89 14.37 1.36
C TYR A 164 -22.11 14.13 2.27
N GLU A 165 -22.44 15.06 3.18
CA GLU A 165 -23.57 14.89 4.11
C GLU A 165 -24.94 14.83 3.43
N GLN A 166 -25.06 15.45 2.26
CA GLN A 166 -26.30 15.47 1.46
C GLN A 166 -26.48 14.19 0.63
N VAL A 167 -25.50 13.28 0.65
CA VAL A 167 -25.57 12.00 -0.05
C VAL A 167 -26.06 10.95 0.93
N ASP A 168 -27.21 10.34 0.63
CA ASP A 168 -27.81 9.32 1.48
C ASP A 168 -27.35 7.89 1.12
N GLY A 169 -27.39 7.02 2.13
CA GLY A 169 -27.20 5.58 1.98
C GLY A 169 -25.75 5.14 1.72
N THR A 170 -25.61 4.01 1.04
CA THR A 170 -24.34 3.31 0.81
C THR A 170 -23.30 4.15 0.08
N LEU A 171 -23.72 5.07 -0.80
CA LEU A 171 -22.80 5.96 -1.52
C LEU A 171 -22.00 6.85 -0.57
N ARG A 172 -22.59 7.29 0.56
CA ARG A 172 -21.91 8.12 1.55
C ARG A 172 -20.68 7.44 2.15
N ILE A 173 -20.77 6.12 2.39
CA ILE A 173 -19.66 5.35 2.97
C ILE A 173 -18.47 5.30 2.02
N PHE A 174 -18.72 5.08 0.72
CA PHE A 174 -17.68 5.11 -0.31
C PHE A 174 -17.10 6.51 -0.49
N LEU A 175 -17.96 7.53 -0.52
CA LEU A 175 -17.55 8.91 -0.77
C LEU A 175 -16.80 9.56 0.41
N HIS A 176 -17.05 9.10 1.63
CA HIS A 176 -16.34 9.57 2.82
C HIS A 176 -14.91 9.01 2.94
N SER A 177 -14.57 7.96 2.17
CA SER A 177 -13.21 7.45 2.08
C SER A 177 -12.42 8.20 1.01
N GLY A 178 -11.60 9.17 1.42
CA GLY A 178 -10.75 9.95 0.50
C GLY A 178 -9.83 9.09 -0.38
N ILE A 179 -9.33 7.97 0.16
CA ILE A 179 -8.54 7.00 -0.61
C ILE A 179 -9.39 6.41 -1.74
N THR A 180 -10.63 6.00 -1.42
CA THR A 180 -11.55 5.38 -2.38
C THR A 180 -11.93 6.34 -3.49
N THR A 181 -12.36 7.55 -3.14
CA THR A 181 -12.80 8.56 -4.11
C THR A 181 -11.65 9.00 -5.01
N GLY A 182 -10.45 9.17 -4.46
CA GLY A 182 -9.24 9.44 -5.23
C GLY A 182 -8.91 8.32 -6.20
N CYS A 183 -8.84 7.07 -5.73
CA CYS A 183 -8.57 5.90 -6.58
C CYS A 183 -9.62 5.71 -7.69
N LEU A 184 -10.91 5.81 -7.36
CA LEU A 184 -11.99 5.67 -8.34
C LEU A 184 -11.88 6.74 -9.43
N THR A 185 -11.63 7.99 -9.01
CA THR A 185 -11.43 9.11 -9.94
C THR A 185 -10.21 8.87 -10.83
N ALA A 186 -9.09 8.42 -10.27
CA ALA A 186 -7.89 8.10 -11.03
C ALA A 186 -8.16 7.01 -12.08
N ILE A 187 -8.83 5.92 -11.71
CA ILE A 187 -9.15 4.80 -12.61
C ILE A 187 -10.05 5.27 -13.74
N VAL A 188 -11.15 5.98 -13.42
CA VAL A 188 -12.12 6.46 -14.41
C VAL A 188 -11.47 7.45 -15.37
N LEU A 189 -10.77 8.46 -14.87
CA LEU A 189 -10.14 9.47 -15.72
C LEU A 189 -9.00 8.88 -16.56
N ASN A 190 -8.19 7.98 -15.99
CA ASN A 190 -7.15 7.28 -16.75
C ASN A 190 -7.77 6.44 -17.88
N ALA A 191 -8.87 5.73 -17.61
CA ALA A 191 -9.58 4.96 -18.64
C ALA A 191 -10.17 5.85 -19.75
N LEU A 192 -10.62 7.07 -19.43
CA LEU A 192 -11.18 8.00 -20.41
C LEU A 192 -10.08 8.67 -21.25
N PHE A 193 -9.05 9.22 -20.62
CA PHE A 193 -8.04 10.04 -21.31
C PHE A 193 -6.89 9.23 -21.91
N ASN A 194 -6.51 8.10 -21.32
CA ASN A 194 -5.41 7.27 -21.82
C ASN A 194 -5.85 6.05 -22.64
N ARG A 195 -7.13 5.96 -23.01
CA ARG A 195 -7.68 4.87 -23.84
C ARG A 195 -7.04 4.75 -25.24
N LYS A 196 -6.64 5.89 -25.84
CA LYS A 196 -5.99 5.90 -27.17
C LYS A 196 -4.53 5.45 -27.13
N SER A 197 -3.80 5.79 -26.08
CA SER A 197 -2.40 5.37 -25.88
C SER A 197 -2.29 3.83 -25.76
N ARG A 198 -3.22 3.22 -25.03
CA ARG A 198 -3.29 1.76 -24.87
C ARG A 198 -3.54 1.00 -26.17
N LYS A 199 -4.44 1.49 -27.04
CA LYS A 199 -4.69 0.87 -28.37
C LYS A 199 -3.46 0.91 -29.28
N SER A 200 -2.67 1.99 -29.23
CA SER A 200 -1.45 2.13 -30.03
C SER A 200 -0.33 1.23 -29.54
N ALA A 201 -0.22 1.01 -28.22
CA ALA A 201 0.75 0.10 -27.62
C ALA A 201 0.39 -1.37 -27.84
N GLU A 202 -0.89 -1.75 -27.70
CA GLU A 202 -1.38 -3.11 -28.02
C GLU A 202 -1.22 -3.43 -29.53
N GLN A 203 -1.43 -2.48 -30.43
CA GLN A 203 -1.21 -2.66 -31.86
C GLN A 203 0.28 -2.79 -32.22
N ALA A 204 1.18 -2.07 -31.55
CA ALA A 204 2.62 -2.21 -31.75
C ALA A 204 3.16 -3.55 -31.23
N ALA A 205 2.62 -4.06 -30.12
CA ALA A 205 3.00 -5.35 -29.54
C ALA A 205 2.46 -6.56 -30.33
N LEU A 206 1.43 -6.38 -31.15
CA LEU A 206 0.89 -7.42 -32.05
C LEU A 206 1.60 -7.49 -33.42
N VAL A 207 2.50 -6.54 -33.70
CA VAL A 207 3.29 -6.47 -34.95
C VAL A 207 4.72 -7.03 -34.75
N ILE A 208 5.07 -7.42 -33.52
CA ILE A 208 6.28 -8.17 -33.16
C ILE A 208 5.87 -9.62 -32.92
#